data_AF-A0A7X7RU62-F1
#
_entry.id   AF-A0A7X7RU62-F1
#
_cell.length_a   1.000
_cell.length_b   1.000
_cell.length_c   1.000
_cell.angle_alpha   90.00
_cell.angle_beta   90.00
_cell.angle_gamma   90.00
#
_symmetry.space_group_name_H-M   'P 1'
#
loop_
_entity.id
_entity.type
_entity.pdbx_description
1 polymer ?
#
loop_
_entity_poly.entity_id
_entity_poly.type
_entity_poly.pdbx_seq_one_letter_code
_entity_poly.pdbx_strand_id
1 'polypeptide(L)'
;MKRIVHVLAVLVVSVALIGLSFMVVLTPAVTHNLAAAHVDTETSGLPHDYLVEIADQTRAFSLGDDAAKLPIGDDERIAFTPEVISHLLDVRGVFITVEFVTIALIVIAAALLTWMYTKKGVNGLAKVIAVGGAIPLILALLIAAIGIMDFNSLFTAMHGLFFAEGSWTFSYDSLLICALPLPFWMGCAAVWAAALVVLCVTSVIIGLIMLDRDRRKIRARAARV
;
A
#
# COMPACT_ATOMS: atom_id res chain seq x y z
N MET A 1 26.71 17.32 6.04
CA MET A 1 26.56 16.36 4.91
C MET A 1 26.42 14.90 5.32
N LYS A 2 27.39 14.26 6.02
CA LYS A 2 27.36 12.80 6.29
C LYS A 2 26.11 12.30 7.07
N ARG A 3 25.59 13.08 8.02
CA ARG A 3 24.35 12.77 8.76
C ARG A 3 23.09 12.92 7.90
N ILE A 4 23.07 13.93 7.02
CA ILE A 4 21.93 14.21 6.13
C ILE A 4 21.69 13.04 5.18
N VAL A 5 22.73 12.50 4.56
CA VAL A 5 22.58 11.37 3.62
C VAL A 5 22.09 10.09 4.31
N HIS A 6 22.47 9.86 5.57
CA HIS A 6 21.94 8.71 6.33
C HIS A 6 20.44 8.87 6.61
N VAL A 7 20.03 10.05 7.08
CA VAL A 7 18.61 10.33 7.36
C VAL A 7 17.81 10.20 6.07
N LEU A 8 18.29 10.76 4.96
CA LEU A 8 17.66 10.62 3.66
C LEU A 8 17.53 9.15 3.23
N ALA A 9 18.60 8.36 3.37
CA ALA A 9 18.56 6.93 3.02
C ALA A 9 17.56 6.16 3.88
N VAL A 10 17.49 6.44 5.18
CA VAL A 10 16.49 5.85 6.08
C VAL A 10 15.06 6.21 5.64
N LEU A 11 14.81 7.49 5.33
CA LEU A 11 13.49 7.95 4.91
C LEU A 11 13.08 7.33 3.57
N VAL A 12 13.98 7.33 2.58
CA VAL A 12 13.72 6.73 1.26
C VAL A 12 13.41 5.24 1.40
N VAL A 13 14.20 4.49 2.18
CA VAL A 13 13.93 3.07 2.44
C VAL A 13 12.58 2.89 3.14
N SER A 14 12.27 3.73 4.13
CA SER A 14 10.99 3.66 4.86
C SER A 14 9.79 3.83 3.93
N VAL A 15 9.80 4.88 3.10
CA VAL A 15 8.70 5.18 2.19
C VAL A 15 8.63 4.16 1.05
N ALA A 16 9.78 3.66 0.56
CA ALA A 16 9.80 2.59 -0.43
C ALA A 16 9.17 1.29 0.10
N LEU A 17 9.37 0.93 1.37
CA LEU A 17 8.72 -0.23 1.98
C LEU A 17 7.19 -0.05 2.08
N ILE A 18 6.73 1.15 2.45
CA ILE A 18 5.29 1.48 2.48
C ILE A 18 4.69 1.34 1.08
N GLY A 19 5.29 1.98 0.07
CA GLY A 19 4.81 1.90 -1.31
C GLY A 19 4.84 0.47 -1.86
N LEU A 20 5.93 -0.27 -1.64
CA LEU A 20 6.06 -1.66 -2.11
C LEU A 20 5.00 -2.58 -1.47
N SER A 21 4.70 -2.39 -0.19
CA SER A 21 3.62 -3.15 0.46
C SER A 21 2.24 -2.82 -0.10
N PHE A 22 2.00 -1.56 -0.50
CA PHE A 22 0.73 -1.14 -1.10
C PHE A 22 0.49 -1.79 -2.45
N MET A 23 1.55 -2.03 -3.25
CA MET A 23 1.44 -2.74 -4.54
C MET A 23 0.80 -4.13 -4.42
N VAL A 24 0.92 -4.79 -3.25
CA VAL A 24 0.27 -6.09 -3.00
C VAL A 24 -1.26 -5.95 -3.05
N VAL A 25 -1.79 -4.86 -2.52
CA VAL A 25 -3.25 -4.59 -2.46
C VAL A 25 -3.82 -4.38 -3.87
N LEU A 26 -3.04 -3.81 -4.78
CA LEU A 26 -3.47 -3.49 -6.14
C LEU A 26 -3.51 -4.72 -7.08
N THR A 27 -3.08 -5.88 -6.59
CA THR A 27 -3.04 -7.11 -7.40
C THR A 27 -4.45 -7.62 -7.71
N PRO A 28 -4.67 -8.23 -8.90
CA PRO A 28 -5.94 -8.85 -9.23
C PRO A 28 -6.39 -9.89 -8.20
N ALA A 29 -5.45 -10.68 -7.66
CA ALA A 29 -5.75 -11.72 -6.69
C ALA A 29 -6.33 -11.15 -5.38
N VAL A 30 -5.83 -10.02 -4.88
CA VAL A 30 -6.35 -9.43 -3.64
C VAL A 30 -7.76 -8.91 -3.86
N THR A 31 -8.00 -8.15 -4.92
CA THR A 31 -9.34 -7.65 -5.26
C THR A 31 -10.33 -8.79 -5.44
N HIS A 32 -10.00 -9.77 -6.28
CA HIS A 32 -10.90 -10.88 -6.57
C HIS A 32 -11.29 -11.65 -5.30
N ASN A 33 -10.31 -12.02 -4.48
CA ASN A 33 -10.58 -12.80 -3.26
C ASN A 33 -11.37 -12.01 -2.22
N LEU A 34 -11.08 -10.72 -2.05
CA LEU A 34 -11.83 -9.87 -1.12
C LEU A 34 -13.24 -9.60 -1.62
N ALA A 35 -13.42 -9.34 -2.92
CA ALA A 35 -14.73 -9.14 -3.52
C ALA A 35 -15.56 -10.43 -3.39
N ALA A 36 -15.00 -11.58 -3.77
CA ALA A 36 -15.67 -12.87 -3.63
C ALA A 36 -16.11 -13.17 -2.18
N ALA A 37 -15.36 -12.68 -1.19
CA ALA A 37 -15.71 -12.84 0.21
C ALA A 37 -16.76 -11.85 0.73
N HIS A 38 -16.90 -10.67 0.11
CA HIS A 38 -17.55 -9.52 0.76
C HIS A 38 -18.55 -8.73 -0.08
N VAL A 39 -18.72 -8.97 -1.38
CA VAL A 39 -19.74 -8.27 -2.18
C VAL A 39 -21.14 -8.37 -1.56
N ASP A 40 -21.93 -7.30 -1.70
CA ASP A 40 -23.26 -7.20 -1.09
C ASP A 40 -24.38 -7.52 -2.08
N THR A 41 -24.70 -8.82 -2.20
CA THR A 41 -25.80 -9.30 -3.03
C THR A 41 -27.18 -9.02 -2.43
N GLU A 42 -27.26 -8.86 -1.11
CA GLU A 42 -28.53 -8.66 -0.40
C GLU A 42 -29.08 -7.27 -0.69
N THR A 43 -28.24 -6.25 -0.57
CA THR A 43 -28.62 -4.85 -0.83
C THR A 43 -28.83 -4.60 -2.34
N SER A 44 -27.92 -5.10 -3.17
CA SER A 44 -27.99 -4.86 -4.63
C SER A 44 -29.10 -5.65 -5.34
N GLY A 45 -29.40 -6.86 -4.85
CA GLY A 45 -30.24 -7.83 -5.58
C GLY A 45 -29.59 -8.40 -6.84
N LEU A 46 -28.30 -8.14 -7.06
CA LEU A 46 -27.54 -8.59 -8.23
C LEU A 46 -26.80 -9.91 -7.94
N PRO A 47 -26.50 -10.73 -8.98
CA PRO A 47 -25.75 -11.97 -8.78
C PRO A 47 -24.36 -11.75 -8.19
N HIS A 48 -23.93 -12.65 -7.30
CA HIS A 48 -22.61 -12.60 -6.66
C HIS A 48 -21.46 -12.50 -7.66
N ASP A 49 -21.40 -13.44 -8.62
CA ASP A 49 -20.34 -13.48 -9.65
C ASP A 49 -20.28 -12.19 -10.48
N TYR A 50 -21.43 -11.55 -10.70
CA TYR A 50 -21.48 -10.27 -11.41
C TYR A 50 -20.82 -9.16 -10.59
N LEU A 51 -21.12 -9.05 -9.29
CA LEU A 51 -20.48 -8.04 -8.43
C LEU A 51 -18.97 -8.25 -8.30
N VAL A 52 -18.52 -9.51 -8.24
CA VAL A 52 -17.09 -9.85 -8.25
C VAL A 52 -16.44 -9.42 -9.56
N GLU A 53 -17.07 -9.68 -10.70
CA GLU A 53 -16.59 -9.20 -12.00
C GLU A 53 -16.53 -7.67 -12.04
N ILE A 54 -17.56 -6.97 -11.52
CA ILE A 54 -17.54 -5.50 -11.42
C ILE A 54 -16.38 -5.01 -10.55
N ALA A 55 -16.08 -5.64 -9.43
CA ALA A 55 -14.93 -5.29 -8.61
C ALA A 55 -13.60 -5.47 -9.38
N ASP A 56 -13.44 -6.57 -10.11
CA ASP A 56 -12.26 -6.86 -10.92
C ASP A 56 -12.09 -5.84 -12.07
N GLN A 57 -13.16 -5.52 -12.78
CA GLN A 57 -13.17 -4.51 -13.85
C GLN A 57 -12.91 -3.11 -13.31
N THR A 58 -13.49 -2.76 -12.15
CA THR A 58 -13.26 -1.47 -11.49
C THR A 58 -11.80 -1.30 -11.12
N ARG A 59 -11.17 -2.33 -10.53
CA ARG A 59 -9.73 -2.34 -10.24
C ARG A 59 -8.90 -2.19 -11.51
N ALA A 60 -9.23 -2.94 -12.57
CA ALA A 60 -8.51 -2.84 -13.84
C ALA A 60 -8.58 -1.42 -14.43
N PHE A 61 -9.79 -0.84 -14.48
CA PHE A 61 -10.00 0.53 -14.92
C PHE A 61 -9.21 1.54 -14.07
N SER A 62 -9.28 1.44 -12.74
CA SER A 62 -8.54 2.33 -11.84
C SER A 62 -7.02 2.17 -11.93
N LEU A 63 -6.50 1.11 -12.55
CA LEU A 63 -5.07 0.91 -12.80
C LEU A 63 -4.67 1.19 -14.24
N GLY A 64 -5.55 1.83 -15.02
CA GLY A 64 -5.24 2.31 -16.37
C GLY A 64 -5.55 1.33 -17.50
N ASP A 65 -6.30 0.26 -17.24
CA ASP A 65 -6.83 -0.59 -18.31
C ASP A 65 -8.06 0.06 -18.94
N ASP A 66 -7.85 0.73 -20.07
CA ASP A 66 -8.93 1.35 -20.85
C ASP A 66 -9.82 0.33 -21.58
N ALA A 67 -9.45 -0.97 -21.59
CA ALA A 67 -10.29 -2.04 -22.11
C ALA A 67 -11.24 -2.63 -21.05
N ALA A 68 -11.16 -2.16 -19.80
CA ALA A 68 -12.06 -2.57 -18.73
C ALA A 68 -13.54 -2.28 -19.07
N LYS A 69 -14.38 -3.28 -18.86
CA LYS A 69 -15.80 -3.26 -19.24
C LYS A 69 -16.65 -2.84 -18.05
N LEU A 70 -16.76 -1.53 -17.85
CA LEU A 70 -17.63 -0.97 -16.82
C LEU A 70 -19.08 -0.82 -17.34
N PRO A 71 -20.10 -1.18 -16.57
CA PRO A 71 -21.49 -0.92 -16.93
C PRO A 71 -21.77 0.57 -16.73
N ILE A 72 -21.78 1.38 -17.79
CA ILE A 72 -22.00 2.83 -17.70
C ILE A 72 -23.46 3.15 -18.00
N GLY A 73 -24.09 4.01 -17.19
CA GLY A 73 -25.49 4.40 -17.34
C GLY A 73 -25.95 5.35 -16.23
N ASP A 74 -27.23 5.71 -16.24
CA ASP A 74 -27.78 6.74 -15.34
C ASP A 74 -28.35 6.17 -14.02
N ASP A 75 -28.60 4.86 -13.95
CA ASP A 75 -29.10 4.19 -12.74
C ASP A 75 -27.93 3.63 -11.92
N GLU A 76 -27.58 4.37 -10.87
CA GLU A 76 -26.46 4.05 -9.97
C GLU A 76 -26.56 2.66 -9.32
N ARG A 77 -27.76 2.06 -9.24
CA ARG A 77 -27.97 0.73 -8.64
C ARG A 77 -27.47 -0.42 -9.51
N ILE A 78 -27.37 -0.20 -10.82
CA ILE A 78 -27.01 -1.24 -11.80
C ILE A 78 -25.91 -0.80 -12.78
N ALA A 79 -25.47 0.45 -12.69
CA ALA A 79 -24.46 1.05 -13.55
C ALA A 79 -23.63 2.11 -12.81
N PHE A 80 -22.48 2.46 -13.38
CA PHE A 80 -21.65 3.57 -12.96
C PHE A 80 -22.09 4.82 -13.71
N THR A 81 -22.56 5.79 -12.92
CA THR A 81 -22.93 7.12 -13.42
C THR A 81 -21.69 7.92 -13.81
N PRO A 82 -21.85 9.05 -14.53
CA PRO A 82 -20.74 9.95 -14.83
C PRO A 82 -19.97 10.39 -13.58
N GLU A 83 -20.64 10.57 -12.44
CA GLU A 83 -20.04 10.92 -11.16
C GLU A 83 -19.15 9.79 -10.62
N VAL A 84 -19.63 8.54 -10.68
CA VAL A 84 -18.83 7.36 -10.31
C VAL A 84 -17.59 7.25 -11.20
N ILE A 85 -17.75 7.42 -12.52
CA ILE A 85 -16.62 7.38 -13.46
C ILE A 85 -15.61 8.48 -13.17
N SER A 86 -16.07 9.71 -12.88
CA SER A 86 -15.20 10.82 -12.49
C SER A 86 -14.38 10.48 -11.24
N HIS A 87 -15.02 9.90 -10.22
CA HIS A 87 -14.32 9.46 -9.01
C HIS A 87 -13.28 8.36 -9.31
N LEU A 88 -13.62 7.38 -10.13
CA LEU A 88 -12.69 6.30 -10.50
C LEU A 88 -11.48 6.82 -11.30
N LEU A 89 -11.63 7.92 -12.04
CA LEU A 89 -10.52 8.62 -12.70
C LEU A 89 -9.61 9.34 -11.69
N ASP A 90 -10.18 9.95 -10.65
CA ASP A 90 -9.38 10.52 -9.55
C ASP A 90 -8.59 9.41 -8.83
N VAL A 91 -9.25 8.27 -8.53
CA VAL A 91 -8.61 7.08 -7.95
C VAL A 91 -7.48 6.58 -8.85
N ARG A 92 -7.69 6.56 -10.18
CA ARG A 92 -6.66 6.19 -11.15
C ARG A 92 -5.43 7.11 -11.06
N GLY A 93 -5.65 8.42 -10.92
CA GLY A 93 -4.58 9.39 -10.70
C GLY A 93 -3.75 9.07 -9.45
N VAL A 94 -4.41 8.72 -8.35
CA VAL A 94 -3.75 8.32 -7.09
C VAL A 94 -2.94 7.04 -7.29
N PHE A 95 -3.54 5.99 -7.85
CA PHE A 95 -2.88 4.70 -8.01
C PHE A 95 -1.65 4.77 -8.92
N ILE A 96 -1.77 5.41 -10.08
CA ILE A 96 -0.64 5.59 -11.01
C ILE A 96 0.48 6.42 -10.35
N THR A 97 0.12 7.47 -9.60
CA THR A 97 1.10 8.30 -8.89
C THR A 97 1.84 7.48 -7.84
N VAL A 98 1.11 6.70 -7.03
CA VAL A 98 1.71 5.86 -5.98
C VAL A 98 2.61 4.79 -6.59
N GLU A 99 2.21 4.15 -7.69
CA GLU A 99 3.03 3.18 -8.41
C GLU A 99 4.33 3.81 -8.92
N PHE A 100 4.23 4.92 -9.66
CA PHE A 100 5.39 5.62 -10.19
C PHE A 100 6.36 6.07 -9.10
N VAL A 101 5.85 6.71 -8.05
CA VAL A 101 6.67 7.18 -6.92
C VAL A 101 7.32 6.01 -6.19
N THR A 102 6.60 4.90 -6.01
CA THR A 102 7.14 3.68 -5.37
C THR A 102 8.31 3.12 -6.17
N ILE A 103 8.16 2.96 -7.48
CA ILE A 103 9.24 2.46 -8.36
C ILE A 103 10.45 3.40 -8.30
N ALA A 104 10.23 4.72 -8.39
CA ALA A 104 11.30 5.70 -8.29
C ALA A 104 12.04 5.61 -6.94
N LEU A 105 11.31 5.49 -5.83
CA LEU A 105 11.90 5.36 -4.50
C LEU A 105 12.65 4.05 -4.30
N ILE A 106 12.21 2.94 -4.90
CA ILE A 106 12.96 1.67 -4.89
C ILE A 106 14.31 1.83 -5.60
N VAL A 107 14.32 2.47 -6.77
CA VAL A 107 15.57 2.75 -7.52
C VAL A 107 16.50 3.66 -6.72
N ILE A 108 15.97 4.74 -6.14
CA ILE A 108 16.75 5.66 -5.30
C ILE A 108 17.25 4.95 -4.04
N ALA A 109 16.44 4.10 -3.41
CA ALA A 109 16.84 3.30 -2.25
C ALA A 109 18.01 2.39 -2.61
N ALA A 110 17.96 1.67 -3.74
CA ALA A 110 19.04 0.81 -4.19
C ALA A 110 20.35 1.59 -4.41
N ALA A 111 20.27 2.77 -5.04
CA ALA A 111 21.42 3.66 -5.23
C ALA A 111 22.00 4.16 -3.90
N LEU A 112 21.15 4.60 -2.96
CA LEU A 112 21.56 5.08 -1.64
C LEU A 112 22.16 3.96 -0.79
N LEU A 113 21.59 2.75 -0.81
CA LEU A 113 22.11 1.59 -0.11
C LEU A 113 23.47 1.17 -0.66
N THR A 114 23.65 1.20 -1.99
CA THR A 114 24.95 0.96 -2.64
C THR A 114 25.98 2.01 -2.23
N TRP A 115 25.61 3.29 -2.26
CA TRP A 115 26.47 4.38 -1.79
C TRP A 115 26.83 4.22 -0.31
N MET A 116 25.86 3.84 0.53
CA MET A 116 26.05 3.59 1.94
C MET A 116 27.06 2.47 2.19
N TYR A 117 26.96 1.36 1.44
CA TYR A 117 27.93 0.28 1.49
C TYR A 117 29.34 0.76 1.11
N THR A 118 29.50 1.46 0.00
CA THR A 118 30.82 1.92 -0.48
C THR A 118 31.48 2.94 0.45
N LYS A 119 30.70 3.81 1.11
CA LYS A 119 31.24 4.90 1.96
C LYS A 119 31.28 4.60 3.45
N LYS A 120 30.49 3.63 3.92
CA LYS A 120 30.30 3.33 5.35
C LYS A 120 30.44 1.85 5.68
N GLY A 121 30.68 1.00 4.68
CA GLY A 121 30.79 -0.44 4.83
C GLY A 121 29.47 -1.09 5.26
N VAL A 122 29.58 -2.35 5.67
CA VAL A 122 28.46 -3.16 6.15
C VAL A 122 27.73 -2.50 7.32
N ASN A 123 28.47 -1.89 8.25
CA ASN A 123 27.88 -1.26 9.44
C ASN A 123 26.88 -0.14 9.09
N GLY A 124 27.27 0.76 8.18
CA GLY A 124 26.41 1.88 7.77
C GLY A 124 25.18 1.41 7.00
N LEU A 125 25.38 0.51 6.03
CA LEU A 125 24.30 -0.11 5.26
C LEU A 125 23.27 -0.78 6.20
N ALA A 126 23.75 -1.62 7.11
CA ALA A 126 22.91 -2.39 8.01
C ALA A 126 22.07 -1.52 8.95
N LYS A 127 22.60 -0.38 9.41
CA LYS A 127 21.84 0.61 10.19
C LYS A 127 20.71 1.24 9.38
N VAL A 128 20.95 1.58 8.12
CA VAL A 128 19.93 2.18 7.25
C VAL A 128 18.79 1.19 7.01
N ILE A 129 19.13 -0.07 6.70
CA ILE A 129 18.13 -1.14 6.50
C ILE A 129 17.32 -1.35 7.80
N ALA A 130 17.99 -1.53 8.95
CA ALA A 130 17.31 -1.79 10.22
C ALA A 130 16.38 -0.63 10.65
N VAL A 131 16.89 0.61 10.65
CA VAL A 131 16.09 1.77 11.08
C VAL A 131 15.01 2.10 10.04
N GLY A 132 15.32 1.95 8.75
CA GLY A 132 14.38 2.15 7.66
C GLY A 132 13.21 1.16 7.67
N GLY A 133 13.39 -0.04 8.21
CA GLY A 133 12.28 -0.96 8.47
C GLY A 133 11.52 -0.65 9.78
N ALA A 134 12.21 -0.20 10.82
CA ALA A 134 11.59 0.03 12.13
C ALA A 134 10.60 1.20 12.16
N ILE A 135 10.90 2.30 11.47
CA ILE A 135 10.03 3.49 11.41
C ILE A 135 8.63 3.16 10.84
N PRO A 136 8.51 2.64 9.60
CA PRO A 136 7.21 2.32 9.03
C PRO A 136 6.50 1.19 9.78
N LEU A 137 7.22 0.28 10.43
CA LEU A 137 6.61 -0.74 11.29
C LEU A 137 5.84 -0.12 12.46
N ILE A 138 6.46 0.82 13.18
CA ILE A 138 5.81 1.50 14.31
C ILE A 138 4.59 2.28 13.82
N LEU A 139 4.73 3.01 12.71
CA LEU A 139 3.63 3.77 12.12
C LEU A 139 2.48 2.85 11.70
N ALA A 140 2.77 1.72 11.06
CA ALA A 140 1.76 0.75 10.64
C ALA A 140 0.98 0.18 11.83
N LEU A 141 1.66 -0.17 12.93
CA LEU A 141 1.01 -0.67 14.13
C LEU A 141 0.09 0.37 14.79
N LEU A 142 0.49 1.65 14.79
CA LEU A 142 -0.33 2.74 15.31
C LEU A 142 -1.58 2.97 14.45
N ILE A 143 -1.42 3.03 13.12
CA ILE A 143 -2.54 3.22 12.19
C ILE A 143 -3.48 2.01 12.24
N ALA A 144 -2.95 0.79 12.32
CA ALA A 144 -3.77 -0.41 12.46
C ALA A 144 -4.59 -0.38 13.76
N ALA A 145 -4.00 0.05 14.89
CA ALA A 145 -4.74 0.20 16.14
C ALA A 145 -5.88 1.22 16.02
N ILE A 146 -5.66 2.35 15.33
CA ILE A 146 -6.71 3.34 15.05
C ILE A 146 -7.82 2.73 14.19
N GLY A 147 -7.46 2.05 13.10
CA GLY A 147 -8.42 1.42 12.20
C GLY A 147 -9.26 0.32 12.86
N ILE A 148 -8.72 -0.39 13.85
CA ILE A 148 -9.47 -1.37 14.64
C ILE A 148 -10.53 -0.69 15.53
N MET A 149 -10.23 0.51 16.05
CA MET A 149 -11.17 1.25 16.90
C MET A 149 -12.27 1.95 16.09
N ASP A 150 -11.91 2.58 14.98
CA ASP A 150 -12.84 3.33 14.12
C ASP A 150 -12.35 3.39 12.67
N PHE A 151 -12.65 2.32 11.92
CA PHE A 151 -12.28 2.25 10.50
C PHE A 151 -12.99 3.31 9.66
N ASN A 152 -14.24 3.68 9.98
CA ASN A 152 -15.01 4.65 9.19
C ASN A 152 -14.36 6.04 9.22
N SER A 153 -13.93 6.49 10.40
CA SER A 153 -13.20 7.75 10.53
C SER A 153 -11.84 7.70 9.83
N LEU A 154 -11.12 6.58 9.93
CA LEU A 154 -9.85 6.40 9.21
C LEU A 154 -10.04 6.42 7.68
N PHE A 155 -11.08 5.73 7.19
CA PHE A 155 -11.43 5.67 5.78
C PHE A 155 -11.77 7.05 5.24
N THR A 156 -12.64 7.79 5.94
CA THR A 156 -13.02 9.17 5.61
C THR A 156 -11.81 10.10 5.61
N ALA A 157 -10.95 10.02 6.63
CA ALA A 157 -9.75 10.85 6.72
C ALA A 157 -8.79 10.59 5.55
N MET A 158 -8.60 9.32 5.18
CA MET A 158 -7.79 8.95 4.02
C MET A 158 -8.39 9.46 2.71
N HIS A 159 -9.70 9.34 2.50
CA HIS A 159 -10.37 9.85 1.30
C HIS A 159 -10.23 11.38 1.20
N GLY A 160 -10.38 12.10 2.30
CA GLY A 160 -10.20 13.55 2.35
C GLY A 160 -8.78 14.05 2.07
N LEU A 161 -7.76 13.17 2.10
CA LEU A 161 -6.41 13.53 1.67
C LEU A 161 -6.27 13.59 0.14
N PHE A 162 -7.10 12.85 -0.59
CA PHE A 162 -6.95 12.62 -2.04
C PHE A 162 -8.08 13.20 -2.87
N PHE A 163 -9.29 13.30 -2.31
CA PHE A 163 -10.50 13.62 -3.05
C PHE A 163 -11.21 14.84 -2.47
N ALA A 164 -11.88 15.59 -3.34
CA ALA A 164 -12.69 16.72 -2.93
C ALA A 164 -13.93 16.27 -2.13
N GLU A 165 -14.42 17.13 -1.24
CA GLU A 165 -15.64 16.83 -0.49
C GLU A 165 -16.83 16.60 -1.43
N GLY A 166 -17.57 15.52 -1.20
CA GLY A 166 -18.73 15.12 -2.00
C GLY A 166 -18.41 14.40 -3.32
N SER A 167 -17.15 14.30 -3.75
CA SER A 167 -16.80 13.64 -5.02
C SER A 167 -16.59 12.12 -4.92
N TRP A 168 -16.71 11.55 -3.73
CA TRP A 168 -16.42 10.14 -3.45
C TRP A 168 -17.49 9.45 -2.57
N THR A 169 -18.60 10.14 -2.28
CA THR A 169 -19.70 9.63 -1.47
C THR A 169 -20.87 9.24 -2.37
N PHE A 170 -21.24 7.97 -2.34
CA PHE A 170 -22.27 7.37 -3.20
C PHE A 170 -23.38 6.72 -2.37
N SER A 171 -24.51 6.40 -2.99
CA SER A 171 -25.60 5.73 -2.28
C SER A 171 -25.16 4.36 -1.75
N TYR A 172 -25.68 3.96 -0.60
CA TYR A 172 -25.35 2.66 0.01
C TYR A 172 -25.80 1.47 -0.85
N ASP A 173 -26.82 1.65 -1.69
CA ASP A 173 -27.36 0.67 -2.62
C ASP A 173 -26.85 0.85 -4.07
N SER A 174 -25.84 1.71 -4.26
CA SER A 174 -25.17 1.85 -5.56
C SER A 174 -24.39 0.59 -5.92
N LEU A 175 -24.25 0.35 -7.23
CA LEU A 175 -23.44 -0.75 -7.77
C LEU A 175 -22.00 -0.67 -7.25
N LEU A 176 -21.43 0.53 -7.19
CA LEU A 176 -20.05 0.73 -6.70
C LEU A 176 -19.91 0.28 -5.24
N ILE A 177 -20.80 0.74 -4.36
CA ILE A 177 -20.74 0.41 -2.93
C ILE A 177 -21.05 -1.07 -2.71
N CYS A 178 -21.99 -1.67 -3.45
CA CYS A 178 -22.31 -3.09 -3.32
C CYS A 178 -21.19 -4.01 -3.87
N ALA A 179 -20.47 -3.57 -4.91
CA ALA A 179 -19.32 -4.31 -5.46
C ALA A 179 -18.03 -4.15 -4.62
N LEU A 180 -17.85 -2.99 -3.98
CA LEU A 180 -16.70 -2.67 -3.13
C LEU A 180 -17.14 -2.18 -1.74
N PRO A 181 -17.83 -3.01 -0.94
CA PRO A 181 -18.44 -2.57 0.31
C PRO A 181 -17.38 -2.35 1.41
N LEU A 182 -17.78 -1.76 2.53
CA LEU A 182 -16.84 -1.44 3.62
C LEU A 182 -15.98 -2.63 4.09
N PRO A 183 -16.49 -3.87 4.24
CA PRO A 183 -15.66 -5.03 4.60
C PRO A 183 -14.56 -5.34 3.58
N PHE A 184 -14.80 -5.11 2.28
CA PHE A 184 -13.76 -5.22 1.24
C PHE A 184 -12.60 -4.26 1.53
N TRP A 185 -12.90 -2.99 1.83
CA TRP A 185 -11.88 -1.98 2.13
C TRP A 185 -11.14 -2.25 3.44
N MET A 186 -11.82 -2.77 4.46
CA MET A 186 -11.19 -3.27 5.68
C MET A 186 -10.20 -4.40 5.37
N GLY A 187 -10.59 -5.32 4.47
CA GLY A 187 -9.72 -6.38 3.97
C GLY A 187 -8.48 -5.84 3.24
N CYS A 188 -8.65 -4.86 2.36
CA CYS A 188 -7.54 -4.19 1.68
C CYS A 188 -6.56 -3.55 2.68
N ALA A 189 -7.08 -2.86 3.70
CA ALA A 189 -6.26 -2.26 4.76
C ALA A 189 -5.50 -3.32 5.57
N ALA A 190 -6.15 -4.46 5.88
CA ALA A 190 -5.51 -5.57 6.59
C ALA A 190 -4.40 -6.23 5.76
N VAL A 191 -4.63 -6.48 4.47
CA VAL A 191 -3.62 -7.02 3.55
C VAL A 191 -2.43 -6.07 3.44
N TRP A 192 -2.69 -4.77 3.30
CA TRP A 192 -1.64 -3.76 3.26
C TRP A 192 -0.79 -3.78 4.54
N ALA A 193 -1.44 -3.74 5.69
CA ALA A 193 -0.77 -3.76 6.99
C ALA A 193 0.08 -5.02 7.17
N ALA A 194 -0.46 -6.19 6.80
CA ALA A 194 0.25 -7.46 6.87
C ALA A 194 1.49 -7.48 5.96
N ALA A 195 1.34 -7.06 4.69
CA ALA A 195 2.46 -6.98 3.75
C ALA A 195 3.55 -6.03 4.26
N LEU A 196 3.16 -4.87 4.80
CA LEU A 196 4.08 -3.89 5.34
C LEU A 196 4.83 -4.44 6.57
N VAL A 197 4.13 -5.09 7.50
CA VAL A 197 4.75 -5.72 8.67
C VAL A 197 5.78 -6.76 8.24
N VAL A 198 5.45 -7.64 7.28
CA VAL A 198 6.39 -8.66 6.77
C VAL A 198 7.65 -8.03 6.18
N LEU A 199 7.51 -7.01 5.31
CA LEU A 199 8.65 -6.33 4.69
C LEU A 199 9.51 -5.60 5.74
N CYS A 200 8.89 -4.90 6.68
CA CYS A 200 9.58 -4.16 7.71
C CYS A 200 10.32 -5.06 8.70
N VAL A 201 9.68 -6.13 9.19
CA VAL A 201 10.31 -7.12 10.08
C VAL A 201 11.48 -7.78 9.38
N THR A 202 11.32 -8.17 8.11
CA THR A 202 12.40 -8.75 7.31
C THR A 202 13.58 -7.78 7.18
N SER A 203 13.30 -6.52 6.86
CA SER A 203 14.32 -5.46 6.80
C SER A 203 15.07 -5.31 8.13
N VAL A 204 14.35 -5.21 9.26
CA VAL A 204 14.94 -5.11 10.60
C VAL A 204 15.84 -6.32 10.90
N ILE A 205 15.34 -7.54 10.69
CA ILE A 205 16.09 -8.77 10.95
C ILE A 205 17.38 -8.81 10.10
N ILE A 206 17.29 -8.52 8.80
CA ILE A 206 18.46 -8.48 7.90
C ILE A 206 19.49 -7.48 8.41
N GLY A 207 19.07 -6.25 8.74
CA GLY A 207 19.95 -5.22 9.28
C GLY A 207 20.64 -5.64 10.58
N LEU A 208 19.90 -6.26 11.51
CA LEU A 208 20.46 -6.76 12.78
C LEU A 208 21.47 -7.90 12.56
N ILE A 209 21.17 -8.86 11.68
CA ILE A 209 22.09 -9.97 11.34
C ILE A 209 23.38 -9.42 10.72
N MET A 210 23.29 -8.42 9.84
CA MET A 210 24.45 -7.79 9.22
C MET A 210 25.33 -7.08 10.26
N LEU A 211 24.73 -6.36 11.21
CA LEU A 211 25.45 -5.69 12.31
C LEU A 211 26.18 -6.69 13.21
N ASP A 212 25.52 -7.78 13.56
CA ASP A 212 26.09 -8.83 14.41
C ASP A 212 27.27 -9.54 13.71
N ARG A 213 27.12 -9.89 12.43
CA ARG A 213 28.20 -10.47 11.61
C ARG A 213 29.41 -9.54 11.48
N ASP A 214 29.18 -8.25 11.27
CA ASP A 214 30.25 -7.26 11.17
C ASP A 214 31.03 -7.11 12.49
N ARG A 215 30.30 -7.03 13.62
CA ARG A 215 30.89 -7.00 14.97
C ARG A 215 31.73 -8.24 15.27
N ARG A 216 31.23 -9.44 14.93
CA ARG A 216 31.99 -10.69 15.08
C ARG A 216 33.27 -10.71 14.26
N LYS A 217 33.23 -10.24 13.01
CA LYS A 217 34.43 -10.15 12.14
C LYS A 217 35.49 -9.21 12.74
N ILE A 218 35.08 -8.06 13.28
CA ILE A 218 36.00 -7.11 13.93
C ILE A 218 36.63 -7.74 15.17
N ARG A 219 35.83 -8.37 16.05
CA ARG A 219 36.35 -9.06 17.25
C ARG A 219 37.33 -10.17 16.91
N ALA A 220 37.02 -11.00 15.90
CA ALA A 220 37.88 -12.09 15.46
C ALA A 220 39.22 -11.59 14.88
N ARG A 221 39.23 -10.41 14.23
CA ARG A 221 40.47 -9.78 13.77
C ARG A 221 41.29 -9.23 14.94
N ALA A 222 40.64 -8.59 15.90
CA ALA A 222 41.31 -8.05 17.09
C ALA A 222 41.93 -9.15 17.95
N ALA A 223 41.33 -10.34 18.02
CA ALA A 223 41.88 -11.48 18.76
C ALA A 223 43.08 -12.18 18.08
N ARG A 224 43.43 -11.79 16.86
CA ARG A 224 44.59 -12.33 16.10
C ARG A 224 45.81 -11.41 16.10
N VAL A 225 45.68 -10.23 16.71
CA VAL A 225 46.74 -9.21 16.87
C VAL A 225 47.18 -9.25 18.33
#